data_AF-A0ABD2Y8T6-F1
#
_entry.id   AF-A0ABD2Y8T6-F1
#
_cell.length_a   1.000
_cell.length_b   1.000
_cell.length_c   1.000
_cell.angle_alpha   90.00
_cell.angle_beta   90.00
_cell.angle_gamma   90.00
#
_symmetry.space_group_name_H-M   'P 1'
#
loop_
_entity.id
_entity.type
_entity.pdbx_description
1 polymer ?
#
loop_
_entity_poly.entity_id
_entity_poly.type
_entity_poly.pdbx_seq_one_letter_code
_entity_poly.pdbx_strand_id
1 'polypeptide(L)'
;MSHYKFVLAIENTMEESYVTEKLFYALDSGAVPIYFSAPNVWDFVPPRSIIDGSKFSSIEELASYVKVLANDPVAYAEYHAWRRCGVLGKYGKTRAASLDTLPCRLCESVSRKNGRSAGPS
;
A
#
# COMPACT_ATOMS: atom_id res chain seq x y z
N MET A 1 -10.27 -3.17 -9.90
CA MET A 1 -10.42 -3.68 -8.52
C MET A 1 -10.02 -5.15 -8.51
N SER A 2 -9.41 -5.61 -7.42
CA SER A 2 -8.95 -6.99 -7.23
C SER A 2 -10.12 -7.98 -7.30
N HIS A 3 -9.87 -9.16 -7.86
CA HIS A 3 -10.79 -10.31 -7.78
C HIS A 3 -10.63 -11.12 -6.47
N TYR A 4 -9.71 -10.70 -5.60
CA TYR A 4 -9.39 -11.36 -4.32
C TYR A 4 -9.48 -10.38 -3.15
N LYS A 5 -9.97 -10.87 -2.01
CA LYS A 5 -10.06 -10.10 -0.75
C LYS A 5 -8.69 -9.82 -0.14
N PHE A 6 -7.74 -10.74 -0.31
CA PHE A 6 -6.40 -10.66 0.30
C PHE A 6 -5.31 -10.86 -0.74
N VAL A 7 -4.17 -10.23 -0.51
CA VAL A 7 -2.94 -10.42 -1.30
C VAL A 7 -1.78 -10.65 -0.35
N LEU A 8 -0.95 -11.66 -0.62
CA LEU A 8 0.32 -11.83 0.08
C LEU A 8 1.31 -10.79 -0.46
N ALA A 9 1.68 -9.82 0.38
CA ALA A 9 2.64 -8.78 0.06
C ALA A 9 3.90 -9.00 0.90
N ILE A 10 4.67 -10.03 0.56
CA ILE A 10 5.88 -10.42 1.29
C ILE A 10 7.09 -9.85 0.56
N GLU A 11 7.99 -9.21 1.31
CA GLU A 11 9.26 -8.76 0.73
C GLU A 11 10.32 -9.85 0.79
N ASN A 12 11.30 -9.74 -0.10
CA ASN A 12 12.36 -10.74 -0.23
C ASN A 12 13.29 -10.79 0.99
N THR A 13 13.34 -9.72 1.77
CA THR A 13 14.17 -9.56 2.97
C THR A 13 13.40 -8.81 4.04
N MET A 14 13.67 -9.09 5.32
CA MET A 14 13.14 -8.32 6.44
C MET A 14 14.13 -7.22 6.81
N GLU A 15 13.86 -6.00 6.36
CA GLU A 15 14.78 -4.87 6.54
C GLU A 15 13.98 -3.59 6.84
N GLU A 16 14.54 -2.71 7.68
CA GLU A 16 13.86 -1.48 8.05
C GLU A 16 13.64 -0.60 6.82
N SER A 17 12.43 -0.04 6.69
CA SER A 17 12.03 0.80 5.55
C SER A 17 12.08 0.11 4.18
N TYR A 18 12.32 -1.20 4.11
CA TYR A 18 12.27 -1.96 2.86
C TYR A 18 10.83 -2.30 2.48
N VAL A 19 10.13 -1.31 1.92
CA VAL A 19 8.75 -1.42 1.44
C VAL A 19 8.72 -1.17 -0.07
N THR A 20 8.22 -2.14 -0.84
CA THR A 20 8.22 -2.09 -2.31
C THR A 20 6.81 -1.96 -2.89
N GLU A 21 6.71 -2.01 -4.22
CA GLU A 21 5.45 -1.96 -4.98
C GLU A 21 4.44 -3.02 -4.56
N LYS A 22 4.88 -4.17 -4.03
CA LYS A 22 3.99 -5.28 -3.63
C LYS A 22 2.91 -4.83 -2.66
N LEU A 23 3.31 -4.06 -1.65
CA LEU A 23 2.40 -3.54 -0.64
C LEU A 23 1.44 -2.51 -1.22
N PHE A 24 1.98 -1.58 -2.03
CA PHE A 24 1.19 -0.51 -2.65
C PHE A 24 0.20 -1.05 -3.67
N TYR A 25 0.58 -2.02 -4.51
CA TYR A 25 -0.30 -2.67 -5.47
C TYR A 25 -1.44 -3.44 -4.79
N ALA A 26 -1.15 -4.13 -3.68
CA ALA A 26 -2.20 -4.78 -2.89
C ALA A 26 -3.23 -3.75 -2.40
N LEU A 27 -2.77 -2.64 -1.81
CA LEU A 27 -3.66 -1.55 -1.38
C LEU A 27 -4.41 -0.91 -2.55
N ASP A 28 -3.75 -0.57 -3.65
CA ASP A 28 -4.39 0.10 -4.79
C ASP A 28 -5.43 -0.80 -5.48
N SER A 29 -5.20 -2.12 -5.49
CA SER A 29 -6.13 -3.09 -6.04
C SER A 29 -7.46 -3.16 -5.28
N GLY A 30 -7.48 -2.72 -4.02
CA GLY A 30 -8.63 -2.84 -3.12
C GLY A 30 -8.62 -4.11 -2.26
N ALA A 31 -7.59 -4.96 -2.37
CA ALA A 31 -7.39 -6.07 -1.44
C ALA A 31 -6.80 -5.60 -0.10
N VAL A 32 -6.91 -6.45 0.92
CA VAL A 32 -6.20 -6.30 2.19
C VAL A 32 -4.86 -7.04 2.11
N PRO A 33 -3.72 -6.35 2.22
CA PRO A 33 -2.41 -6.99 2.18
C PRO A 33 -2.16 -7.81 3.46
N ILE A 34 -1.64 -9.02 3.30
CA ILE A 34 -0.99 -9.78 4.37
C ILE A 34 0.52 -9.56 4.19
N TYR A 35 1.12 -8.79 5.09
CA TYR A 35 2.46 -8.23 4.92
C TYR A 35 3.46 -8.85 5.90
N PHE A 36 4.68 -9.07 5.41
CA PHE A 36 5.84 -9.49 6.18
C PHE A 36 7.07 -8.76 5.65
N SER A 37 7.73 -7.96 6.49
CA SER A 37 9.12 -7.47 6.33
C SER A 37 9.42 -6.29 7.25
N ALA A 38 9.17 -5.06 6.80
CA ALA A 38 9.63 -3.84 7.47
C ALA A 38 8.97 -3.64 8.85
N PRO A 39 9.71 -3.64 9.97
CA PRO A 39 9.14 -3.45 11.31
C PRO A 39 8.43 -2.10 11.47
N ASN A 40 8.86 -1.10 10.69
CA ASN A 40 8.29 0.25 10.63
C ASN A 40 7.30 0.43 9.46
N VAL A 41 6.68 -0.64 8.94
CA VAL A 41 5.72 -0.56 7.82
C VAL A 41 4.61 0.48 8.02
N TRP A 42 4.20 0.71 9.26
CA TRP A 42 3.16 1.69 9.63
C TRP A 42 3.51 3.14 9.32
N ASP A 43 4.79 3.46 9.07
CA ASP A 43 5.18 4.77 8.54
C ASP A 43 4.78 4.97 7.07
N PHE A 44 4.48 3.89 6.35
CA PHE A 44 4.27 3.90 4.90
C PHE A 44 2.83 3.58 4.50
N VAL A 45 2.01 3.06 5.41
CA VAL A 45 0.62 2.66 5.12
C VAL A 45 -0.39 3.41 6.00
N PRO A 46 -1.67 3.51 5.58
CA PRO A 46 -2.72 4.03 6.42
C PRO A 46 -2.94 3.16 7.68
N PRO A 47 -3.51 3.71 8.75
CA PRO A 47 -3.81 2.91 9.94
C PRO A 47 -4.80 1.79 9.61
N ARG A 48 -4.57 0.61 10.20
CA ARG A 48 -5.43 -0.57 10.05
C ARG A 48 -5.70 -0.96 8.59
N SER A 49 -4.76 -0.74 7.68
CA SER A 49 -4.94 -1.08 6.26
C SER A 49 -4.32 -2.41 5.84
N ILE A 50 -3.56 -3.06 6.72
CA ILE A 50 -2.81 -4.30 6.45
C ILE A 50 -2.96 -5.29 7.59
N ILE A 51 -2.80 -6.58 7.27
CA ILE A 51 -2.59 -7.64 8.26
C ILE A 51 -1.07 -7.80 8.39
N ASP A 52 -0.53 -7.38 9.52
CA ASP A 52 0.88 -7.57 9.86
C ASP A 52 1.09 -9.00 10.34
N GLY A 53 1.60 -9.85 9.44
CA GLY A 53 1.80 -11.27 9.70
C GLY A 53 2.82 -11.55 10.81
N SER A 54 3.71 -10.60 11.11
CA SER A 54 4.71 -10.73 12.18
C SER A 54 4.12 -10.66 13.59
N LYS A 55 2.85 -10.24 13.73
CA LYS A 55 2.15 -10.14 15.02
C LYS A 55 1.49 -11.44 15.47
N PHE A 56 1.49 -12.46 14.62
CA PHE A 56 0.92 -13.76 14.94
C PHE A 56 2.01 -14.69 15.46
N SER A 57 1.65 -15.55 16.42
CA SER A 57 2.58 -16.52 17.02
C SER A 57 2.94 -17.66 16.07
N SER A 58 2.07 -17.95 15.09
CA SER A 58 2.32 -18.96 14.06
C SER A 58 1.57 -18.66 12.75
N ILE A 59 1.96 -19.35 11.67
CA ILE A 59 1.28 -19.25 10.37
C ILE A 59 -0.12 -19.85 10.43
N GLU A 60 -0.35 -20.87 11.27
CA GLU A 60 -1.66 -21.48 11.48
C GLU A 60 -2.63 -20.50 12.17
N GLU A 61 -2.12 -19.72 13.13
CA GLU A 61 -2.90 -18.66 13.77
C GLU A 61 -3.28 -17.56 12.77
N LEU A 62 -2.31 -17.09 11.97
CA LEU A 62 -2.56 -16.12 10.89
C LEU A 62 -3.59 -16.65 9.88
N ALA A 63 -3.44 -17.90 9.44
CA ALA A 63 -4.37 -18.51 8.49
C ALA A 63 -5.79 -18.63 9.08
N SER A 64 -5.90 -18.95 10.36
CA SER A 64 -7.18 -19.00 11.08
C SER A 64 -7.83 -17.62 11.17
N TYR A 65 -7.03 -16.59 11.51
CA TYR A 65 -7.47 -15.20 11.54
C TYR A 65 -7.99 -14.73 10.17
N VAL A 66 -7.23 -14.98 9.09
CA VAL A 66 -7.63 -14.60 7.72
C VAL A 66 -8.93 -15.31 7.32
N LYS A 67 -9.12 -16.59 7.67
CA LYS A 67 -10.38 -17.32 7.41
C LYS A 67 -11.56 -16.71 8.14
N VAL A 68 -11.41 -16.33 9.41
CA VAL A 68 -12.47 -15.65 10.16
C VAL A 68 -12.80 -14.31 9.52
N LEU A 69 -11.78 -13.49 9.26
CA LEU A 69 -11.94 -12.17 8.63
C LEU A 69 -12.57 -12.26 7.23
N ALA A 70 -12.23 -13.28 6.44
CA ALA A 70 -12.81 -13.50 5.12
C ALA A 70 -14.34 -13.72 5.17
N ASN A 71 -14.84 -14.25 6.27
CA ASN A 71 -16.26 -14.58 6.49
C ASN A 71 -17.01 -13.53 7.33
N ASP A 72 -16.34 -12.48 7.79
CA ASP A 72 -16.94 -11.35 8.50
C ASP A 72 -16.87 -10.07 7.64
N PRO A 73 -17.97 -9.71 6.95
CA PRO A 73 -17.99 -8.52 6.10
C PRO A 73 -17.76 -7.21 6.85
N VAL A 74 -18.15 -7.14 8.13
CA VAL A 74 -18.02 -5.92 8.94
C VAL A 74 -16.57 -5.75 9.34
N ALA A 75 -15.95 -6.78 9.92
CA ALA A 75 -14.53 -6.75 10.27
C ALA A 75 -13.64 -6.54 9.04
N TYR A 76 -13.97 -7.15 7.89
CA TYR A 76 -13.26 -6.92 6.64
C TYR A 76 -13.37 -5.47 6.17
N ALA A 77 -14.56 -4.86 6.23
CA ALA A 77 -14.78 -3.48 5.80
C ALA A 77 -13.99 -2.45 6.62
N GLU A 78 -13.66 -2.76 7.88
CA GLU A 78 -12.83 -1.90 8.73
C GLU A 78 -11.42 -1.69 8.14
N TYR A 79 -10.86 -2.66 7.42
CA TYR A 79 -9.58 -2.51 6.71
C TYR A 79 -9.61 -1.51 5.55
N HIS A 80 -10.80 -1.03 5.18
CA HIS A 80 -11.01 -0.03 4.13
C HIS A 80 -11.53 1.30 4.68
N ALA A 81 -11.69 1.44 6.00
CA ALA A 81 -12.19 2.67 6.63
C ALA A 81 -11.34 3.91 6.27
N TRP A 82 -10.01 3.75 6.21
CA TRP A 82 -9.07 4.82 5.84
C TRP A 82 -9.37 5.47 4.48
N ARG A 83 -9.96 4.73 3.53
CA ARG A 83 -10.32 5.24 2.21
C ARG A 83 -11.46 6.26 2.26
N ARG A 84 -12.39 6.11 3.21
CA ARG A 84 -13.56 6.98 3.38
C ARG A 84 -13.21 8.28 4.09
N CYS A 85 -12.27 8.23 5.02
CA CYS A 85 -11.91 9.37 5.85
C CYS A 85 -10.85 10.30 5.21
N GLY A 86 -10.38 9.99 3.99
CA GLY A 86 -9.31 10.76 3.34
C GLY A 86 -7.97 10.72 4.07
N VAL A 87 -7.81 9.81 5.03
CA VAL A 87 -6.60 9.68 5.85
C VAL A 87 -5.56 8.90 5.04
N LEU A 88 -4.93 9.60 4.09
CA LEU A 88 -3.80 9.07 3.34
C LEU A 88 -2.48 9.28 4.08
N GLY A 89 -2.42 10.15 5.10
CA GLY A 89 -1.23 10.34 5.95
C GLY A 89 0.08 10.44 5.17
N LYS A 90 1.11 9.72 5.66
CA LYS A 90 2.38 9.54 4.95
C LYS A 90 2.23 8.66 3.69
N TYR A 91 1.29 7.71 3.68
CA TYR A 91 1.04 6.81 2.53
C TYR A 91 0.82 7.57 1.23
N GLY A 92 0.02 8.64 1.22
CA GLY A 92 -0.19 9.45 0.01
C GLY A 92 1.11 10.07 -0.53
N LYS A 93 1.97 10.56 0.36
CA LYS A 93 3.28 11.13 0.00
C LYS A 93 4.25 10.05 -0.48
N THR A 94 4.33 8.94 0.24
CA THR A 94 5.17 7.78 -0.11
C THR A 94 4.77 7.21 -1.47
N ARG A 95 3.46 7.04 -1.71
CA ARG A 95 2.92 6.57 -2.98
C ARG A 95 3.22 7.54 -4.12
N ALA A 96 3.04 8.85 -3.90
CA ALA A 96 3.40 9.87 -4.88
C ALA A 96 4.91 9.94 -5.14
N ALA A 97 5.75 9.40 -4.25
CA ALA A 97 7.19 9.35 -4.43
C ALA A 97 7.69 8.01 -5.03
N SER A 98 6.83 6.99 -5.14
CA SER A 98 7.22 5.65 -5.57
C SER A 98 7.57 5.57 -7.05
N LEU A 99 8.27 4.50 -7.43
CA LEU A 99 8.70 4.23 -8.81
C LEU A 99 7.54 4.26 -9.83
N ASP A 100 6.35 3.82 -9.44
CA ASP A 100 5.18 3.81 -10.34
C ASP A 100 4.76 5.20 -10.83
N THR A 101 5.04 6.24 -10.04
CA THR A 101 4.72 7.63 -10.41
C THR A 101 5.89 8.34 -11.07
N LEU A 102 7.06 7.69 -11.15
CA LEU A 102 8.27 8.26 -11.71
C LEU A 102 8.08 8.72 -13.17
N PRO A 103 7.44 7.95 -14.07
CA PRO A 103 7.22 8.40 -15.44
C PRO A 103 6.39 9.70 -15.49
N CYS A 104 5.29 9.77 -14.74
CA CYS A 104 4.44 10.97 -14.70
C CYS A 104 5.18 12.19 -14.14
N ARG A 105 5.94 12.01 -13.05
CA ARG A 105 6.75 13.08 -12.45
C ARG A 105 7.86 13.56 -13.38
N LEU A 106 8.47 12.64 -14.13
CA LEU A 106 9.45 12.98 -15.15
C LEU A 106 8.81 13.76 -16.29
N CYS A 107 7.67 13.29 -16.82
CA CYS A 107 6.91 13.99 -17.86
C CYS A 107 6.52 15.40 -17.41
N GLU A 108 6.02 15.56 -16.19
CA GLU A 108 5.67 16.86 -15.63
C GLU A 108 6.91 17.78 -15.52
N SER A 109 8.04 17.24 -15.05
CA SER A 109 9.31 17.97 -14.98
C SER A 109 9.80 18.42 -16.36
N VAL A 110 9.75 17.54 -17.37
CA VAL A 110 10.11 17.86 -18.77
C VAL A 110 9.15 18.88 -19.36
N SER A 111 7.83 18.70 -19.17
CA SER A 111 6.80 19.63 -19.65
C SER A 111 6.99 21.03 -19.07
N ARG A 112 7.27 21.16 -17.77
CA ARG A 112 7.56 22.45 -17.11
C ARG A 112 8.83 23.11 -17.65
N LYS A 113 9.85 22.33 -18.02
CA LYS A 113 11.07 22.87 -18.65
C LYS A 113 10.82 23.32 -20.08
N ASN A 114 10.11 22.52 -20.89
CA ASN A 114 9.82 22.83 -22.29
C ASN A 114 8.76 23.94 -22.45
N GLY A 115 7.82 24.07 -21.51
CA GLY A 115 6.83 25.15 -21.47
C GLY A 115 7.42 26.52 -21.12
N ARG A 116 8.63 26.57 -20.55
CA ARG A 116 9.41 27.82 -20.39
C ARG A 116 10.19 28.20 -21.66
N SER A 117 10.39 27.25 -22.58
CA SER A 117 11.05 27.47 -23.88
C SER A 117 10.09 27.94 -24.97
N ALA A 118 8.78 27.78 -24.77
CA ALA A 118 7.74 28.28 -25.65
C ALA A 118 7.31 29.69 -25.21
N GLY A 119 8.16 30.69 -25.46
CA GLY A 119 7.74 32.09 -25.44
C GLY A 119 6.72 32.35 -26.58
N PRO A 120 5.82 33.35 -26.43
CA PRO A 120 4.80 33.62 -27.44
C PRO A 120 5.47 34.01 -28.76
N SER A 121 5.07 33.33 -29.83
CA SER A 121 5.37 33.68 -31.22
C SER A 121 4.67 34.97 -31.64
#